data_AF-X7XQB2-F1
#
_entry.id   AF-X7XQB2-F1
#
_cell.length_a   1.000
_cell.length_b   1.000
_cell.length_c   1.000
_cell.angle_alpha   90.00
_cell.angle_beta   90.00
_cell.angle_gamma   90.00
#
_symmetry.space_group_name_H-M   'P 1'
#
loop_
_entity.id
_entity.type
_entity.pdbx_description
1 polymer ?
#
loop_
_entity_poly.entity_id
_entity_poly.type
_entity_poly.pdbx_seq_one_letter_code
_entity_poly.pdbx_strand_id
1 'polypeptide(L)'
;MQWVIKTTKLCNLRCKYCYEWEHLSDPTRMPEGVWRHALVAIRDYAELTTGRCGYDIPLDIIWHGGEPTLLPRTYLSAFLHFSGTSSLEIGSKTVGCGNVLQTNLYVVRDEHLDVFEEFGIELGVSVDFSGRRAIDGRGRPTEAAVRANMRRLQDRGLPFSIITVLAAHTISQIRQIFEEIARTQQTDAAAAIVQRPGDASDGWRHGRQVRHSRCDDGVF
;
A
#
# COMPACT_ATOMS: atom_id res chain seq x y z
N MET A 1 -2.46 1.04 -14.53
CA MET A 1 -3.81 1.45 -14.13
C MET A 1 -3.95 1.20 -12.64
N GLN A 2 -4.53 2.15 -11.90
CA GLN A 2 -4.63 2.04 -10.44
C GLN A 2 -6.04 2.40 -9.99
N TRP A 3 -6.61 1.59 -9.10
CA TRP A 3 -7.95 1.79 -8.54
C TRP A 3 -7.87 1.95 -7.03
N VAL A 4 -8.26 3.12 -6.52
CA VAL A 4 -8.26 3.39 -5.07
C VAL A 4 -9.60 2.97 -4.49
N ILE A 5 -9.58 2.00 -3.59
CA ILE A 5 -10.76 1.42 -2.95
C ILE A 5 -10.75 1.74 -1.47
N LYS A 6 -11.86 2.29 -0.96
CA LYS A 6 -12.07 2.53 0.47
C LYS A 6 -13.13 1.56 1.00
N THR A 7 -12.70 0.45 1.59
CA THR A 7 -13.61 -0.55 2.18
C THR A 7 -14.17 -0.13 3.53
N THR A 8 -13.56 0.87 4.17
CA THR A 8 -14.06 1.53 5.36
C THR A 8 -13.66 3.01 5.36
N LYS A 9 -14.32 3.82 6.20
CA LYS A 9 -13.86 5.16 6.57
C LYS A 9 -13.37 5.23 8.03
N LEU A 10 -13.59 4.18 8.82
CA LEU A 10 -13.17 4.10 10.22
C LEU A 10 -11.65 4.19 10.33
N CYS A 11 -11.14 5.15 11.11
CA CYS A 11 -9.71 5.28 11.38
C CYS A 11 -9.46 5.43 12.88
N ASN A 12 -8.35 4.87 13.36
CA ASN A 12 -7.88 4.96 14.75
C ASN A 12 -7.03 6.21 15.00
N LEU A 13 -6.63 6.92 13.94
CA LEU A 13 -5.93 8.20 14.03
C LEU A 13 -6.87 9.39 13.80
N ARG A 14 -6.44 10.53 14.32
CA ARG A 14 -7.07 11.84 14.18
C ARG A 14 -6.00 12.83 13.72
N CYS A 15 -5.38 12.52 12.58
CA CYS A 15 -4.33 13.36 12.01
C CYS A 15 -4.86 14.77 11.73
N LYS A 16 -4.15 15.80 12.19
CA LYS A 16 -4.59 17.19 12.07
C LYS A 16 -4.69 17.70 10.62
N TYR A 17 -4.09 16.98 9.68
CA TYR A 17 -4.11 17.26 8.24
C TYR A 17 -5.04 16.34 7.45
N CYS A 18 -5.80 15.45 8.12
CA CYS A 18 -6.69 14.52 7.41
C CYS A 18 -7.95 15.23 6.91
N TYR A 19 -8.19 15.15 5.59
CA TYR A 19 -9.37 15.75 4.97
C TYR A 19 -10.66 14.91 5.16
N GLU A 20 -10.57 13.64 5.56
CA GLU A 20 -11.72 12.76 5.84
C GLU A 20 -12.20 12.85 7.31
N TRP A 21 -11.78 13.88 8.04
CA TRP A 21 -11.94 13.99 9.51
C TRP A 21 -13.35 13.63 10.01
N GLU A 22 -14.38 14.14 9.34
CA GLU A 22 -15.79 13.97 9.72
C GLU A 22 -16.28 12.52 9.61
N HIS A 23 -15.60 11.70 8.81
CA HIS A 23 -15.98 10.32 8.55
C HIS A 23 -15.13 9.28 9.30
N LEU A 24 -14.06 9.70 10.01
CA LEU A 24 -13.11 8.77 10.63
C LEU A 24 -13.69 7.94 11.79
N SER A 25 -14.92 8.25 12.22
CA SER A 25 -15.65 7.50 13.24
C SER A 25 -16.74 6.60 12.65
N ASP A 26 -16.94 6.60 11.33
CA ASP A 26 -17.97 5.79 10.66
C ASP A 26 -17.53 4.31 10.60
N PRO A 27 -18.18 3.40 11.33
CA PRO A 27 -17.82 1.99 11.36
C PRO A 27 -18.30 1.21 10.13
N THR A 28 -19.00 1.87 9.20
CA THR A 28 -19.56 1.23 8.01
C THR A 28 -18.45 0.58 7.18
N ARG A 29 -18.73 -0.64 6.73
CA ARG A 29 -17.86 -1.44 5.88
C ARG A 29 -18.55 -1.66 4.54
N MET A 30 -17.76 -1.70 3.48
CA MET A 30 -18.24 -2.08 2.15
C MET A 30 -18.82 -3.51 2.23
N PRO A 31 -20.07 -3.74 1.79
CA PRO A 31 -20.60 -5.08 1.63
C PRO A 31 -19.87 -5.84 0.53
N GLU A 32 -19.71 -7.16 0.68
CA GLU A 32 -19.06 -8.02 -0.34
C GLU A 32 -19.70 -7.85 -1.72
N GLY A 33 -21.03 -7.78 -1.80
CA GLY A 33 -21.73 -7.59 -3.06
C GLY A 33 -21.28 -6.33 -3.81
N VAL A 34 -21.01 -5.22 -3.11
CA VAL A 34 -20.50 -3.99 -3.72
C VAL A 34 -19.09 -4.21 -4.28
N TRP A 35 -18.24 -4.91 -3.53
CA TRP A 35 -16.88 -5.21 -3.97
C TRP A 35 -16.85 -6.07 -5.24
N ARG A 36 -17.68 -7.11 -5.30
CA ARG A 36 -17.81 -7.95 -6.51
C ARG A 36 -18.26 -7.16 -7.72
N HIS A 37 -19.22 -6.24 -7.58
CA HIS A 37 -19.62 -5.37 -8.67
C HIS A 37 -18.50 -4.41 -9.10
N ALA A 38 -17.73 -3.88 -8.14
CA ALA A 38 -16.57 -3.05 -8.45
C ALA A 38 -15.51 -3.82 -9.24
N LEU A 39 -15.21 -5.06 -8.87
CA LEU A 39 -14.27 -5.92 -9.61
C LEU A 39 -14.71 -6.17 -11.06
N VAL A 40 -16.00 -6.33 -11.30
CA VAL A 40 -16.56 -6.43 -12.67
C VAL A 40 -16.30 -5.14 -13.46
N ALA A 41 -16.54 -3.97 -12.88
CA ALA A 41 -16.28 -2.69 -13.54
C ALA A 41 -14.78 -2.45 -13.80
N ILE A 42 -13.91 -2.82 -12.84
CA ILE A 42 -12.46 -2.74 -12.96
C ILE A 42 -11.98 -3.58 -14.15
N ARG A 43 -12.47 -4.82 -14.25
CA ARG A 43 -12.19 -5.72 -15.37
C ARG A 43 -12.60 -5.13 -16.71
N ASP A 44 -13.86 -4.73 -16.84
CA ASP A 44 -14.40 -4.24 -18.11
C ASP A 44 -13.60 -3.04 -18.61
N TYR A 45 -13.19 -2.18 -17.69
CA TYR A 45 -12.34 -1.05 -18.01
C TYR A 45 -10.90 -1.47 -18.36
N ALA A 46 -10.30 -2.44 -17.65
CA ALA A 46 -8.98 -2.97 -17.98
C ALA A 46 -8.94 -3.62 -19.37
N GLU A 47 -9.96 -4.41 -19.73
CA GLU A 47 -10.10 -5.02 -21.05
C GLU A 47 -10.26 -3.98 -22.15
N LEU A 48 -11.15 -3.00 -21.95
CA LEU A 48 -11.37 -1.91 -22.90
C LEU A 48 -10.09 -1.12 -23.15
N THR A 49 -9.35 -0.81 -22.08
CA THR A 49 -8.12 0.00 -22.16
C THR A 49 -7.01 -0.77 -22.86
N THR A 50 -6.79 -2.03 -22.48
CA THR A 50 -5.80 -2.92 -23.13
C THR A 50 -6.11 -3.09 -24.61
N GLY A 51 -7.38 -3.33 -24.97
CA GLY A 51 -7.82 -3.45 -26.37
C GLY A 51 -7.62 -2.17 -27.20
N ARG A 52 -7.77 -0.99 -26.58
CA ARG A 52 -7.52 0.30 -27.26
C ARG A 52 -6.04 0.63 -27.39
N CYS A 53 -5.23 0.27 -26.39
CA CYS A 53 -3.80 0.57 -26.37
C CYS A 53 -2.97 -0.43 -27.19
N GLY A 54 -3.45 -1.67 -27.36
CA GLY A 54 -2.75 -2.73 -28.09
C GLY A 54 -1.62 -3.40 -27.29
N TYR A 55 -1.55 -3.18 -25.98
CA TYR A 55 -0.60 -3.82 -25.06
C TYR A 55 -1.19 -3.91 -23.64
N ASP A 56 -0.70 -4.88 -22.86
CA ASP A 56 -1.15 -5.11 -21.49
C ASP A 56 -0.78 -3.95 -20.56
N ILE A 57 -1.76 -3.48 -19.80
CA ILE A 57 -1.58 -2.40 -18.82
C ILE A 57 -1.66 -3.01 -17.42
N PRO A 58 -0.60 -2.92 -16.60
CA PRO A 58 -0.63 -3.42 -15.22
C PRO A 58 -1.78 -2.81 -14.43
N LEU A 59 -2.49 -3.61 -13.65
CA LEU A 59 -3.59 -3.19 -12.79
C LEU A 59 -3.17 -3.30 -11.32
N ASP A 60 -3.30 -2.21 -10.56
CA ASP A 60 -3.12 -2.22 -9.10
C ASP A 60 -4.45 -1.84 -8.42
N ILE A 61 -4.86 -2.64 -7.44
CA ILE A 61 -5.90 -2.27 -6.48
C ILE A 61 -5.20 -1.67 -5.25
N ILE A 62 -5.50 -0.40 -4.97
CA ILE A 62 -4.96 0.35 -3.83
C ILE A 62 -6.00 0.35 -2.72
N TRP A 63 -5.79 -0.50 -1.71
CA TRP A 63 -6.58 -0.57 -0.49
C TRP A 63 -6.27 0.63 0.41
N HIS A 64 -7.20 1.57 0.49
CA HIS A 64 -7.09 2.80 1.26
C HIS A 64 -8.31 2.92 2.20
N GLY A 65 -8.40 4.02 2.93
CA GLY A 65 -9.67 4.53 3.46
C GLY A 65 -9.96 4.02 4.87
N GLY A 66 -10.36 4.98 5.72
CA GLY A 66 -10.17 4.79 7.14
C GLY A 66 -8.75 4.31 7.42
N GLU A 67 -8.62 3.33 8.30
CA GLU A 67 -7.43 2.51 8.44
C GLU A 67 -7.78 1.06 8.09
N PRO A 68 -7.27 0.50 6.97
CA PRO A 68 -7.55 -0.88 6.58
C PRO A 68 -7.19 -1.92 7.65
N THR A 69 -6.15 -1.71 8.47
CA THR A 69 -5.77 -2.65 9.54
C THR A 69 -6.70 -2.66 10.75
N LEU A 70 -7.78 -1.87 10.74
CA LEU A 70 -8.89 -2.02 11.68
C LEU A 70 -9.92 -3.05 11.24
N LEU A 71 -9.89 -3.46 9.98
CA LEU A 71 -10.75 -4.52 9.47
C LEU A 71 -10.20 -5.88 9.95
N PRO A 72 -11.05 -6.79 10.43
CA PRO A 72 -10.59 -8.11 10.86
C PRO A 72 -9.91 -8.87 9.71
N ARG A 73 -8.93 -9.73 10.04
CA ARG A 73 -8.28 -10.64 9.07
C ARG A 73 -9.30 -11.33 8.16
N THR A 74 -10.37 -11.89 8.72
CA THR A 74 -11.39 -12.61 7.95
C THR A 74 -12.06 -11.75 6.87
N TYR A 75 -12.25 -10.46 7.13
CA TYR A 75 -12.79 -9.52 6.15
C TYR A 75 -11.77 -9.21 5.06
N LEU A 76 -10.53 -8.90 5.43
CA LEU A 76 -9.46 -8.58 4.49
C LEU A 76 -9.16 -9.78 3.57
N SER A 77 -8.95 -10.98 4.14
CA SER A 77 -8.72 -12.20 3.37
C SER A 77 -9.86 -12.49 2.39
N ALA A 78 -11.12 -12.36 2.82
CA ALA A 78 -12.25 -12.58 1.92
C ALA A 78 -12.23 -11.61 0.72
N PHE A 79 -11.95 -10.32 0.95
CA PHE A 79 -11.90 -9.32 -0.11
C PHE A 79 -10.70 -9.51 -1.05
N LEU A 80 -9.56 -9.92 -0.51
CA LEU A 80 -8.35 -10.22 -1.27
C LEU A 80 -8.51 -11.50 -2.09
N HIS A 81 -9.19 -12.54 -1.58
CA HIS A 81 -9.51 -13.74 -2.36
C HIS A 81 -10.32 -13.42 -3.62
N PHE A 82 -11.21 -12.41 -3.60
CA PHE A 82 -11.94 -12.01 -4.80
C PHE A 82 -11.08 -11.25 -5.82
N SER A 83 -10.04 -10.54 -5.37
CA SER A 83 -9.13 -9.82 -6.26
C SER A 83 -7.97 -10.67 -6.77
N GLY A 84 -7.68 -11.78 -6.09
CA GLY A 84 -6.54 -12.64 -6.38
C GLY A 84 -5.22 -12.05 -5.85
N THR A 85 -4.17 -12.87 -5.83
CA THR A 85 -2.82 -12.49 -5.34
C THR A 85 -1.98 -11.82 -6.42
N SER A 86 -2.09 -12.26 -7.67
CA SER A 86 -1.32 -11.71 -8.80
C SER A 86 -2.14 -11.59 -10.08
N SER A 87 -3.37 -12.10 -10.07
CA SER A 87 -4.25 -12.05 -11.21
C SER A 87 -5.69 -12.04 -10.79
N LEU A 88 -6.47 -11.24 -11.49
CA LEU A 88 -7.91 -11.21 -11.38
C LEU A 88 -8.48 -12.17 -12.42
N GLU A 89 -8.91 -13.36 -11.97
CA GLU A 89 -9.60 -14.34 -12.79
C GLU A 89 -11.05 -13.94 -12.96
N ILE A 90 -11.47 -13.63 -14.20
CA ILE A 90 -12.87 -13.31 -14.44
C ILE A 90 -13.33 -13.84 -15.80
N GLY A 91 -14.27 -14.78 -15.76
CA GLY A 91 -14.75 -15.48 -16.95
C GLY A 91 -13.66 -16.39 -17.51
N SER A 92 -13.27 -16.19 -18.77
CA SER A 92 -12.19 -16.94 -19.42
C SER A 92 -10.87 -16.16 -19.52
N LYS A 93 -10.77 -14.98 -18.89
CA LYS A 93 -9.59 -14.11 -18.97
C LYS A 93 -8.95 -13.92 -17.60
N THR A 94 -7.64 -13.72 -17.65
CA THR A 94 -6.79 -13.48 -16.49
C THR A 94 -6.07 -12.16 -16.72
N VAL A 95 -6.31 -11.18 -15.86
CA VAL A 95 -5.61 -9.88 -15.90
C VAL A 95 -4.63 -9.81 -14.75
N GLY A 96 -3.35 -9.51 -15.02
CA GLY A 96 -2.36 -9.30 -13.97
C GLY A 96 -2.78 -8.18 -13.03
N CYS A 97 -2.92 -8.47 -11.74
CA CYS A 97 -3.46 -7.56 -10.74
C CYS A 97 -2.61 -7.58 -9.47
N GLY A 98 -2.03 -6.43 -9.11
CA GLY A 98 -1.32 -6.22 -7.86
C GLY A 98 -2.23 -5.66 -6.76
N ASN A 99 -1.87 -5.90 -5.50
CA ASN A 99 -2.54 -5.36 -4.33
C ASN A 99 -1.57 -4.46 -3.56
N VAL A 100 -1.95 -3.19 -3.37
CA VAL A 100 -1.19 -2.22 -2.59
C VAL A 100 -2.05 -1.76 -1.42
N LEU A 101 -1.57 -1.87 -0.19
CA LEU A 101 -2.31 -1.44 0.99
C LEU A 101 -1.67 -0.21 1.64
N GLN A 102 -2.48 0.83 1.81
CA GLN A 102 -2.11 2.07 2.45
C GLN A 102 -2.56 2.06 3.91
N THR A 103 -1.60 2.07 4.83
CA THR A 103 -1.85 1.96 6.27
C THR A 103 -1.08 3.03 7.04
N ASN A 104 -1.65 3.49 8.14
CA ASN A 104 -0.92 4.28 9.14
C ASN A 104 -0.02 3.41 10.03
N LEU A 105 -0.18 2.08 9.98
CA LEU A 105 0.61 1.08 10.72
C LEU A 105 0.66 1.32 12.24
N TYR A 106 -0.26 2.10 12.81
CA TYR A 106 -0.29 2.40 14.24
C TYR A 106 -0.73 1.18 15.05
N VAL A 107 -1.80 0.52 14.61
CA VAL A 107 -2.28 -0.74 15.17
C VAL A 107 -2.27 -1.78 14.06
N VAL A 108 -1.36 -2.74 14.18
CA VAL A 108 -1.27 -3.90 13.28
C VAL A 108 -0.98 -5.14 14.13
N ARG A 109 -1.81 -6.17 13.95
CA ARG A 109 -1.67 -7.45 14.67
C ARG A 109 -0.94 -8.46 13.79
N ASP A 110 -0.38 -9.52 14.37
CA ASP A 110 0.35 -10.55 13.60
C ASP A 110 -0.53 -11.18 12.51
N GLU A 111 -1.83 -11.37 12.77
CA GLU A 111 -2.79 -11.86 11.78
C GLU A 111 -2.90 -10.98 10.53
N HIS A 112 -2.60 -9.68 10.62
CA HIS A 112 -2.56 -8.80 9.45
C HIS A 112 -1.26 -8.98 8.68
N LEU A 113 -0.14 -9.19 9.38
CA LEU A 113 1.15 -9.47 8.76
C LEU A 113 1.09 -10.80 7.98
N ASP A 114 0.41 -11.81 8.56
CA ASP A 114 0.15 -13.08 7.89
C ASP A 114 -0.63 -12.87 6.58
N VAL A 115 -1.63 -11.97 6.57
CA VAL A 115 -2.37 -11.63 5.33
C VAL A 115 -1.48 -10.89 4.32
N PHE A 116 -0.63 -9.98 4.77
CA PHE A 116 0.25 -9.25 3.87
C PHE A 116 1.21 -10.20 3.14
N GLU A 117 1.75 -11.17 3.88
CA GLU A 117 2.61 -12.23 3.34
C GLU A 117 1.83 -13.18 2.42
N GLU A 118 0.70 -13.72 2.89
CA GLU A 118 -0.15 -14.68 2.16
C GLU A 118 -0.59 -14.14 0.78
N PHE A 119 -0.89 -12.85 0.70
CA PHE A 119 -1.39 -12.22 -0.52
C PHE A 119 -0.34 -11.39 -1.27
N GLY A 120 0.92 -11.39 -0.83
CA GLY A 120 2.00 -10.62 -1.46
C GLY A 120 1.70 -9.11 -1.57
N ILE A 121 1.11 -8.53 -0.52
CA ILE A 121 0.64 -7.15 -0.52
C ILE A 121 1.83 -6.18 -0.44
N GLU A 122 1.90 -5.25 -1.39
CA GLU A 122 2.81 -4.11 -1.28
C GLU A 122 2.27 -3.10 -0.26
N LEU A 123 3.09 -2.68 0.68
CA LEU A 123 2.67 -1.77 1.74
C LEU A 123 3.13 -0.33 1.46
N GLY A 124 2.22 0.63 1.65
CA GLY A 124 2.57 2.03 1.80
C GLY A 124 2.22 2.50 3.21
N VAL A 125 3.24 2.93 3.95
CA VAL A 125 3.12 3.28 5.37
C VAL A 125 3.13 4.80 5.51
N SER A 126 2.02 5.34 6.00
CA SER A 126 1.88 6.75 6.29
C SER A 126 2.57 7.12 7.60
N VAL A 127 3.59 7.97 7.53
CA VAL A 127 4.35 8.42 8.70
C VAL A 127 4.48 9.94 8.70
N ASP A 128 4.30 10.53 9.88
CA ASP A 128 4.66 11.92 10.15
C ASP A 128 5.83 11.94 11.13
N PHE A 129 7.04 12.12 10.58
CA PHE A 129 8.29 12.20 11.36
C PHE A 129 8.45 13.50 12.15
N SER A 130 7.52 14.45 12.03
CA SER A 130 7.52 15.63 12.91
C SER A 130 6.94 15.32 14.29
N GLY A 131 6.25 14.18 14.45
CA GLY A 131 5.65 13.71 15.70
C GLY A 131 4.49 14.56 16.22
N ARG A 132 4.01 15.56 15.46
CA ARG A 132 3.11 16.60 15.97
C ARG A 132 1.69 16.53 15.43
N ARG A 133 1.47 15.93 14.26
CA ARG A 133 0.16 16.01 13.59
C ARG A 133 -0.50 14.65 13.40
N ALA A 134 0.24 13.55 13.33
CA ALA A 134 -0.30 12.19 13.41
C ALA A 134 -0.54 11.74 14.86
N ILE A 135 -1.78 11.92 15.33
CA ILE A 135 -2.20 11.63 16.71
C ILE A 135 -3.33 10.60 16.74
N ASP A 136 -3.47 9.87 17.84
CA ASP A 136 -4.61 8.99 18.08
C ASP A 136 -5.88 9.77 18.49
N GLY A 137 -6.99 9.06 18.70
CA GLY A 137 -8.25 9.65 19.18
C GLY A 137 -8.18 10.34 20.55
N ARG A 138 -7.10 10.15 21.32
CA ARG A 138 -6.84 10.81 22.61
C ARG A 138 -5.84 11.95 22.49
N GLY A 139 -5.37 12.26 21.28
CA GLY A 139 -4.38 13.32 21.03
C GLY A 139 -2.94 12.92 21.26
N ARG A 140 -2.63 11.63 21.43
CA ARG A 140 -1.26 11.16 21.68
C ARG A 140 -0.50 10.95 20.36
N PRO A 141 0.78 11.33 20.28
CA PRO A 141 1.62 11.03 19.11
C PRO A 141 1.70 9.52 18.83
N THR A 142 1.79 9.16 17.56
CA THR A 142 1.73 7.75 17.12
C THR A 142 3.04 7.22 16.54
N GLU A 143 3.99 8.11 16.24
CA GLU A 143 5.25 7.81 15.53
C GLU A 143 6.04 6.65 16.18
N ALA A 144 6.18 6.63 17.50
CA ALA A 144 6.95 5.59 18.19
C ALA A 144 6.37 4.17 17.96
N ALA A 145 5.04 4.04 17.99
CA ALA A 145 4.37 2.77 17.72
C ALA A 145 4.47 2.38 16.25
N VAL A 146 4.33 3.35 15.34
CA VAL A 146 4.49 3.13 13.89
C VAL A 146 5.91 2.63 13.57
N ARG A 147 6.95 3.26 14.14
CA ARG A 147 8.35 2.81 13.99
C ARG A 147 8.58 1.41 14.55
N ALA A 148 7.96 1.06 15.67
CA ALA A 148 8.04 -0.29 16.20
C ALA A 148 7.40 -1.31 15.27
N ASN A 149 6.28 -0.97 14.63
CA ASN A 149 5.63 -1.85 13.67
C ASN A 149 6.37 -1.92 12.32
N MET A 150 7.03 -0.83 11.88
CA MET A 150 7.95 -0.88 10.72
C MET A 150 9.07 -1.89 10.94
N ARG A 151 9.66 -1.94 12.14
CA ARG A 151 10.64 -2.97 12.50
C ARG A 151 10.04 -4.38 12.42
N ARG A 152 8.80 -4.58 12.86
CA ARG A 152 8.11 -5.87 12.70
C ARG A 152 7.92 -6.28 11.23
N LEU A 153 7.69 -5.31 10.32
CA LEU A 153 7.66 -5.57 8.88
C LEU A 153 9.05 -6.00 8.37
N GLN A 154 10.10 -5.27 8.77
CA GLN A 154 11.50 -5.59 8.45
C GLN A 154 11.90 -6.99 8.91
N ASP A 155 11.61 -7.32 10.17
CA ASP A 155 11.93 -8.61 10.78
C ASP A 155 11.24 -9.79 10.06
N ARG A 156 10.07 -9.53 9.44
CA ARG A 156 9.35 -10.49 8.60
C ARG A 156 9.75 -10.44 7.12
N GLY A 157 10.63 -9.53 6.71
CA GLY A 157 10.98 -9.32 5.30
C GLY A 157 9.82 -8.80 4.45
N LEU A 158 8.83 -8.13 5.06
CA LEU A 158 7.71 -7.52 4.35
C LEU A 158 8.13 -6.13 3.84
N PRO A 159 8.24 -5.94 2.51
CA PRO A 159 8.64 -4.68 1.93
C PRO A 159 7.56 -3.61 2.14
N PHE A 160 7.97 -2.38 2.40
CA PHE A 160 7.06 -1.25 2.44
C PHE A 160 7.71 0.01 1.90
N SER A 161 6.88 0.95 1.44
CA SER A 161 7.25 2.31 1.11
C SER A 161 6.78 3.28 2.19
N ILE A 162 7.38 4.46 2.25
CA ILE A 162 7.00 5.50 3.23
C ILE A 162 6.30 6.65 2.53
N ILE A 163 5.18 7.08 3.12
CA ILE A 163 4.40 8.23 2.67
C ILE A 163 4.39 9.27 3.78
N THR A 164 4.81 10.49 3.46
CA THR A 164 4.79 11.62 4.40
C THR A 164 4.08 12.81 3.77
N VAL A 165 3.26 13.51 4.55
CA VAL A 165 2.59 14.73 4.08
C VAL A 165 3.57 15.91 4.18
N LEU A 166 3.82 16.57 3.06
CA LEU A 166 4.55 17.83 3.03
C LEU A 166 3.58 18.99 3.28
N ALA A 167 3.80 19.73 4.35
CA ALA A 167 2.97 20.85 4.77
C ALA A 167 3.80 21.86 5.57
N ALA A 168 3.20 22.99 5.95
CA ALA A 168 3.89 24.06 6.68
C ALA A 168 4.60 23.60 7.97
N HIS A 169 4.15 22.50 8.59
CA HIS A 169 4.77 21.96 9.80
C HIS A 169 5.96 21.00 9.53
N THR A 170 6.08 20.47 8.31
CA THR A 170 7.18 19.58 7.89
C THR A 170 8.20 20.26 6.98
N ILE A 171 7.84 21.37 6.32
CA ILE A 171 8.70 22.01 5.30
C ILE A 171 10.08 22.42 5.82
N SER A 172 10.17 22.95 7.05
CA SER A 172 11.44 23.33 7.67
C SER A 172 12.31 22.15 8.06
N GLN A 173 11.76 20.93 8.02
CA GLN A 173 12.41 19.68 8.42
C GLN A 173 12.60 18.72 7.23
N ILE A 174 12.36 19.18 5.99
CA ILE A 174 12.31 18.31 4.82
C ILE A 174 13.60 17.49 4.64
N ARG A 175 14.77 18.08 4.93
CA ARG A 175 16.05 17.38 4.84
C ARG A 175 16.15 16.25 5.87
N GLN A 176 15.82 16.53 7.13
CA GLN A 176 15.82 15.52 8.20
C GLN A 176 14.82 14.39 7.90
N ILE A 177 13.63 14.74 7.40
CA ILE A 177 12.61 13.77 7.00
C ILE A 177 13.14 12.86 5.89
N PHE A 178 13.81 13.43 4.88
CA PHE A 178 14.36 12.65 3.77
C PHE A 178 15.48 11.71 4.23
N GLU A 179 16.37 12.20 5.10
CA GLU A 179 17.43 11.39 5.73
C GLU A 179 16.85 10.24 6.56
N GLU A 180 15.74 10.47 7.27
CA GLU A 180 15.05 9.45 8.07
C GLU A 180 14.40 8.36 7.20
N ILE A 181 13.74 8.76 6.12
CA ILE A 181 13.17 7.83 5.12
C ILE A 181 14.29 6.97 4.51
N ALA A 182 15.38 7.61 4.07
CA ALA A 182 16.51 6.90 3.47
C ALA A 182 17.15 5.91 4.44
N ARG A 183 17.26 6.26 5.72
CA ARG A 183 17.79 5.34 6.76
C ARG A 183 16.87 4.14 6.97
N THR A 184 15.55 4.39 7.06
CA THR A 184 14.55 3.33 7.30
C THR A 184 14.52 2.33 6.14
N GLN A 185 14.56 2.82 4.90
CA GLN A 185 14.51 1.99 3.69
C GLN A 185 15.81 1.23 3.40
N GLN A 186 16.97 1.73 3.84
CA GLN A 186 18.23 0.98 3.77
C GLN A 186 18.18 -0.28 4.64
N THR A 187 17.55 -0.21 5.81
CA THR A 187 17.28 -1.39 6.65
C THR A 187 16.36 -2.40 5.94
N ASP A 188 15.36 -1.93 5.20
CA ASP A 188 14.46 -2.81 4.42
C ASP A 188 15.22 -3.55 3.32
N ALA A 189 16.07 -2.84 2.56
CA ALA A 189 16.89 -3.44 1.51
C ALA A 189 17.92 -4.43 2.08
N ALA A 190 18.54 -4.11 3.23
CA ALA A 190 19.47 -5.01 3.90
C ALA A 190 18.77 -6.29 4.42
N ALA A 191 17.55 -6.18 4.93
CA ALA A 191 16.74 -7.34 5.34
C ALA A 191 16.35 -8.22 4.15
N ALA A 192 16.01 -7.62 3.00
CA ALA A 192 15.71 -8.36 1.77
C ALA A 192 16.93 -9.13 1.21
N ILE A 193 18.16 -8.63 1.42
CA ILE A 193 19.41 -9.29 0.99
C ILE A 193 19.74 -10.53 1.86
N VAL A 194 19.18 -10.64 3.07
CA VAL A 194 19.45 -11.76 4.00
C VAL A 194 18.55 -12.99 3.74
N GLN A 195 17.59 -12.92 2.81
CA GLN A 195 16.85 -14.10 2.36
C GLN A 195 17.73 -15.00 1.46
N ARG A 196 17.82 -16.29 1.82
CA ARG A 196 18.86 -17.27 1.41
C ARG A 196 19.00 -17.48 -0.12
N PRO A 197 20.21 -17.78 -0.62
CA PRO A 197 20.40 -18.26 -1.99
C PRO A 197 19.85 -19.69 -2.10
N GLY A 198 18.66 -19.85 -2.67
CA GLY A 198 18.04 -21.18 -2.83
C GLY A 198 16.80 -21.24 -3.72
N ASP A 199 15.87 -20.28 -3.59
CA ASP A 199 14.57 -20.36 -4.29
C ASP A 199 14.46 -19.33 -5.42
N ALA A 200 15.43 -19.36 -6.33
CA ALA A 200 15.40 -18.58 -7.57
C ALA A 200 14.69 -19.35 -8.68
N SER A 201 13.36 -19.40 -8.61
CA SER A 201 12.53 -19.49 -9.81
C SER A 201 11.20 -18.77 -9.57
N ASP A 202 11.12 -17.59 -10.17
CA ASP A 202 9.91 -16.80 -10.43
C ASP A 202 9.16 -16.23 -9.21
N GLY A 203 9.45 -14.97 -8.87
CA GLY A 203 8.59 -14.25 -7.93
C GLY A 203 9.01 -12.88 -7.40
N TRP A 204 10.04 -12.22 -7.94
CA TRP A 204 10.34 -10.82 -7.57
C TRP A 204 10.71 -10.01 -8.81
N ARG A 205 9.67 -9.66 -9.60
CA ARG A 205 9.65 -8.49 -10.48
C ARG A 205 8.53 -7.65 -9.86
N HIS A 206 8.75 -6.48 -9.28
CA HIS A 206 9.05 -5.25 -10.02
C HIS A 206 9.65 -4.19 -9.08
N GLY A 207 10.98 -4.05 -9.07
CA GLY A 207 11.55 -2.71 -9.13
C GLY A 207 11.31 -2.21 -10.56
N ARG A 208 10.34 -1.31 -10.77
CA ARG A 208 10.10 -0.71 -12.10
C ARG A 208 11.34 0.08 -12.52
N GLN A 209 12.25 -0.58 -13.23
CA GLN A 209 13.24 0.06 -14.07
C GLN A 209 12.47 0.82 -15.14
N VAL A 210 12.33 2.13 -14.97
CA VAL A 210 12.02 3.02 -16.09
C VAL A 210 13.21 2.87 -17.04
N ARG A 211 13.03 2.13 -18.14
CA ARG A 211 13.97 2.18 -19.25
C ARG A 211 13.90 3.60 -19.79
N HIS A 212 14.82 4.46 -19.36
CA HIS A 212 15.18 5.61 -20.19
C HIS A 212 15.74 5.03 -21.48
N SER A 213 14.96 5.09 -22.55
CA SER A 213 15.50 5.09 -23.89
C SER A 213 16.55 6.20 -23.91
N ARG A 214 17.80 5.84 -24.15
CA ARG A 214 18.87 6.80 -24.42
C ARG A 214 18.33 7.77 -25.47
N CYS A 215 18.26 9.06 -25.13
CA CYS A 215 18.35 10.08 -26.16
C CYS A 215 19.75 9.91 -26.72
N ASP A 216 19.84 9.42 -27.95
CA ASP A 216 21.09 9.44 -28.67
C ASP A 216 21.50 10.90 -28.86
N ASP A 217 22.71 11.19 -28.37
CA ASP A 217 23.42 12.43 -28.64
C ASP A 217 23.78 12.50 -30.13
N GLY A 218 23.41 13.61 -30.77
CA GLY A 218 23.78 13.98 -32.15
C GLY A 218 22.53 14.16 -33.01
N VAL A 219 22.27 15.31 -33.65
CA VAL A 219 23.16 16.19 -34.41
C VAL A 219 22.49 17.57 -34.51
N PHE A 220 23.30 18.63 -34.49
CA PHE A 220 23.06 20.06 -34.82
C PHE A 220 21.63 20.55 -35.13
#